data_AF-A0A3Q1HQV2-F1
#
_entry.id   AF-A0A3Q1HQV2-F1
#
_cell.length_a   1.000
_cell.length_b   1.000
_cell.length_c   1.000
_cell.angle_alpha   90.00
_cell.angle_beta   90.00
_cell.angle_gamma   90.00
#
_symmetry.space_group_name_H-M   'P 1'
#
loop_
_entity.id
_entity.type
_entity.pdbx_description
1 polymer ?
#
loop_
_entity_poly.entity_id
_entity_poly.type
_entity_poly.pdbx_seq_one_letter_code
_entity_poly.pdbx_strand_id
1 'polypeptide(L)'
;MRPLRVNHSTMFLLVILQGAALVLFCEWYNQVIPQSFVDSDNKVHVLLLSSWRSGSSFLGQVFSQHPSVFYLMEPAWHVWSKLKKTGAPAHRMAVSDLLQNAFLCDFSVMEAYLPEQHSVSSLFMWSHSRALCSPPACPLTPRNEFSNQTQCLKACKGTSLKGVEEACGTYSHVVLKEVRFFELESLYPLLQDPNLDLRIIHLVRDPRAVMRSREESAKAFESDNAVVLDQRNVPAGEVQYQVLQEICRSHMRIERAILKPPPFLNGRYKMVRYEDLVHNPLGEIFSMYEFVGLEMTRQMEDWIYNVTHGKGKGSKKDAFKIISRNAVEVSQAWRTMLPYSKVKRIQEVCKEAMSLLGYKMVHSEKEQKRLDIDLLVPQEPYQFSWLPTRTEDPSNQ
;
A
#
# COMPACT_ATOMS: atom_id res chain seq x y z
N MET A 1 27.22 66.36 19.65
CA MET A 1 26.50 65.15 19.21
C MET A 1 25.44 65.58 18.20
N ARG A 2 25.53 65.16 16.93
CA ARG A 2 24.49 65.44 15.93
C ARG A 2 23.36 64.41 16.10
N PRO A 3 22.09 64.80 16.19
CA PRO A 3 21.00 63.83 16.24
C PRO A 3 20.87 63.16 14.86
N LEU A 4 20.91 61.84 14.83
CA LEU A 4 20.52 61.08 13.62
C LEU A 4 19.04 61.37 13.35
N ARG A 5 18.75 62.21 12.36
CA ARG A 5 17.41 62.32 11.79
C ARG A 5 17.17 61.11 10.90
N VAL A 6 16.49 60.11 11.44
CA VAL A 6 16.02 58.97 10.65
C VAL A 6 14.87 59.45 9.78
N ASN A 7 15.00 59.30 8.46
CA ASN A 7 13.99 59.69 7.49
C ASN A 7 12.72 58.82 7.68
N HIS A 8 11.53 59.45 7.68
CA HIS A 8 10.24 58.76 7.84
C HIS A 8 10.06 57.62 6.82
N SER A 9 10.54 57.79 5.59
CA SER A 9 10.52 56.74 4.57
C SER A 9 11.37 55.53 4.95
N THR A 10 12.50 55.75 5.63
CA THR A 10 13.39 54.67 6.12
C THR A 10 12.77 53.92 7.30
N MET A 11 12.08 54.63 8.20
CA MET A 11 11.29 54.02 9.27
C MET A 11 10.16 53.15 8.72
N PHE A 12 9.44 53.63 7.70
CA PHE A 12 8.36 52.87 7.08
C PHE A 12 8.87 51.58 6.40
N LEU A 13 10.00 51.67 5.71
CA LEU A 13 10.67 50.53 5.08
C LEU A 13 11.12 49.47 6.10
N LEU A 14 11.66 49.91 7.24
CA LEU A 14 12.07 49.01 8.33
C LEU A 14 10.88 48.27 8.94
N VAL A 15 9.75 48.95 9.15
CA VAL A 15 8.52 48.32 9.67
C VAL A 15 7.97 47.29 8.69
N ILE A 16 7.97 47.59 7.38
CA ILE A 16 7.55 46.62 6.34
C ILE A 16 8.49 45.41 6.31
N LEU A 17 9.82 45.62 6.38
CA LEU A 17 10.80 44.54 6.43
C LEU A 17 10.65 43.66 7.67
N GLN A 18 10.41 44.26 8.85
CA GLN A 18 10.15 43.52 10.09
C GLN A 18 8.82 42.76 10.03
N GLY A 19 7.78 43.36 9.46
CA GLY A 19 6.48 42.69 9.24
C GLY A 19 6.61 41.50 8.27
N ALA A 20 7.32 41.68 7.16
CA ALA A 20 7.60 40.60 6.20
C ALA A 20 8.45 39.49 6.83
N ALA A 21 9.48 39.84 7.59
CA ALA A 21 10.30 38.87 8.33
C ALA A 21 9.48 38.10 9.37
N LEU A 22 8.55 38.76 10.07
CA LEU A 22 7.64 38.12 11.02
C LEU A 22 6.67 37.17 10.32
N VAL A 23 6.10 37.57 9.18
CA VAL A 23 5.20 36.70 8.39
C VAL A 23 5.96 35.49 7.85
N LEU A 24 7.15 35.67 7.27
CA LEU A 24 7.99 34.57 6.81
C LEU A 24 8.42 33.66 7.97
N PHE A 25 8.73 34.25 9.13
CA PHE A 25 9.04 33.48 10.34
C PHE A 25 7.82 32.73 10.85
N CYS A 26 6.62 33.30 10.84
CA CYS A 26 5.38 32.64 11.24
C CYS A 26 4.96 31.53 10.26
N GLU A 27 5.10 31.73 8.95
CA GLU A 27 4.85 30.68 7.96
C GLU A 27 5.85 29.53 8.09
N TRP A 28 7.14 29.85 8.24
CA TRP A 28 8.17 28.85 8.52
C TRP A 28 7.93 28.14 9.86
N TYR A 29 7.55 28.89 10.91
CA TYR A 29 7.23 28.35 12.22
C TYR A 29 5.99 27.43 12.18
N ASN A 30 4.94 27.78 11.43
CA ASN A 30 3.76 26.92 11.25
C ASN A 30 4.04 25.67 10.39
N GLN A 31 5.02 25.72 9.48
CA GLN A 31 5.50 24.54 8.75
C GLN A 31 6.38 23.62 9.61
N VAL A 32 6.98 24.15 10.67
CA VAL A 32 7.94 23.45 11.55
C VAL A 32 7.32 22.98 12.87
N ILE A 33 6.22 23.60 13.35
CA ILE A 33 5.53 23.13 14.56
C ILE A 33 5.03 21.70 14.34
N PRO A 34 5.38 20.75 15.24
CA PRO A 34 4.73 19.46 15.28
C PRO A 34 3.23 19.67 15.49
N GLN A 35 2.42 19.27 14.52
CA GLN A 35 0.98 19.16 14.76
C GLN A 35 0.78 18.27 15.98
N SER A 36 -0.15 18.67 16.87
CA SER A 36 -0.49 17.89 18.05
C SER A 36 -0.74 16.44 17.68
N PHE A 37 -0.29 15.51 18.53
CA PHE A 37 -0.58 14.10 18.36
C PHE A 37 -2.08 13.91 18.11
N VAL A 38 -2.41 13.13 17.07
CA VAL A 38 -3.77 12.66 16.91
C VAL A 38 -3.95 11.58 17.96
N ASP A 39 -4.96 11.74 18.82
CA ASP A 39 -5.29 10.77 19.84
C ASP A 39 -5.41 9.36 19.22
N SER A 40 -4.83 8.35 19.87
CA SER A 40 -4.80 6.97 19.34
C SER A 40 -6.20 6.44 19.07
N ASP A 41 -7.17 6.83 19.89
CA ASP A 41 -8.59 6.45 19.78
C ASP A 41 -9.27 6.99 18.51
N ASN A 42 -8.63 7.94 17.81
CA ASN A 42 -9.15 8.58 16.59
C ASN A 42 -8.39 8.20 15.32
N LYS A 43 -7.44 7.24 15.37
CA LYS A 43 -6.67 6.81 14.19
C LYS A 43 -7.39 5.70 13.42
N VAL A 44 -7.38 5.82 12.09
CA VAL A 44 -7.81 4.75 11.18
C VAL A 44 -6.59 3.96 10.72
N HIS A 45 -6.65 2.63 10.84
CA HIS A 45 -5.56 1.74 10.47
C HIS A 45 -5.92 1.01 9.18
N VAL A 46 -5.05 1.04 8.19
CA VAL A 46 -5.34 0.46 6.87
C VAL A 46 -4.25 -0.53 6.48
N LEU A 47 -4.64 -1.76 6.21
CA LEU A 47 -3.79 -2.76 5.57
C LEU A 47 -4.08 -2.82 4.07
N LEU A 48 -3.12 -2.40 3.25
CA LEU A 48 -3.13 -2.65 1.81
C LEU A 48 -2.58 -4.05 1.56
N LEU A 49 -3.46 -5.05 1.62
CA LEU A 49 -3.14 -6.46 1.45
C LEU A 49 -3.08 -6.82 -0.03
N SER A 50 -2.05 -7.56 -0.45
CA SER A 50 -1.95 -8.05 -1.81
C SER A 50 -0.99 -9.23 -1.92
N SER A 51 -0.64 -9.62 -3.14
CA SER A 51 0.48 -10.51 -3.46
C SER A 51 1.55 -9.76 -4.27
N TRP A 52 2.76 -10.32 -4.36
CA TRP A 52 3.82 -9.71 -5.15
C TRP A 52 3.41 -9.52 -6.61
N ARG A 53 3.78 -8.37 -7.19
CA ARG A 53 3.50 -7.98 -8.58
C ARG A 53 2.02 -7.77 -8.92
N SER A 54 1.16 -7.58 -7.92
CA SER A 54 -0.27 -7.29 -8.12
C SER A 54 -0.60 -5.80 -8.32
N GLY A 55 0.41 -4.93 -8.35
CA GLY A 55 0.22 -3.47 -8.53
C GLY A 55 0.14 -2.68 -7.23
N SER A 56 0.28 -3.34 -6.07
CA SER A 56 0.17 -2.74 -4.74
C SER A 56 1.23 -1.66 -4.44
N SER A 57 2.34 -1.59 -5.18
CA SER A 57 3.29 -0.47 -5.06
C SER A 57 2.68 0.86 -5.53
N PHE A 58 1.88 0.85 -6.60
CA PHE A 58 1.15 2.04 -7.05
C PHE A 58 0.10 2.43 -6.01
N LEU A 59 -0.71 1.46 -5.55
CA LEU A 59 -1.72 1.69 -4.53
C LEU A 59 -1.11 2.23 -3.23
N GLY A 60 0.01 1.67 -2.77
CA GLY A 60 0.73 2.19 -1.61
C GLY A 60 1.19 3.64 -1.78
N GLN A 61 1.58 4.05 -2.99
CA GLN A 61 1.92 5.46 -3.24
C GLN A 61 0.69 6.37 -3.27
N VAL A 62 -0.44 5.92 -3.80
CA VAL A 62 -1.71 6.66 -3.72
C VAL A 62 -2.02 7.03 -2.27
N PHE A 63 -1.87 6.09 -1.33
CA PHE A 63 -2.08 6.38 0.09
C PHE A 63 -0.93 7.22 0.69
N SER A 64 0.33 6.88 0.42
CA SER A 64 1.50 7.58 0.96
C SER A 64 1.50 9.08 0.64
N GLN A 65 1.05 9.47 -0.55
CA GLN A 65 1.03 10.87 -0.96
C GLN A 65 -0.08 11.70 -0.30
N HIS A 66 -1.06 11.08 0.36
CA HIS A 66 -2.13 11.81 1.04
C HIS A 66 -1.59 12.54 2.29
N PRO A 67 -1.96 13.81 2.54
CA PRO A 67 -1.43 14.63 3.64
C PRO A 67 -1.67 14.02 5.05
N SER A 68 -2.78 13.30 5.20
CA SER A 68 -3.23 12.69 6.47
C SER A 68 -2.68 11.29 6.77
N VAL A 69 -1.86 10.71 5.87
CA VAL A 69 -1.40 9.31 5.95
C VAL A 69 0.06 9.21 6.38
N PHE A 70 0.32 8.39 7.40
CA PHE A 70 1.60 7.75 7.63
C PHE A 70 1.62 6.40 6.92
N TYR A 71 2.61 6.17 6.06
CA TYR A 71 2.70 4.96 5.23
C TYR A 71 3.99 4.19 5.45
N LEU A 72 3.92 2.86 5.48
CA LEU A 72 5.09 1.99 5.36
C LEU A 72 4.89 0.89 4.33
N MET A 73 5.97 0.62 3.59
CA MET A 73 6.00 -0.44 2.59
C MET A 73 6.61 -1.71 3.20
N GLU A 74 5.80 -2.75 3.29
CA GLU A 74 6.20 -4.13 3.61
C GLU A 74 7.06 -4.27 4.88
N PRO A 75 6.65 -3.74 6.05
CA PRO A 75 7.39 -3.94 7.30
C PRO A 75 7.65 -5.43 7.66
N ALA A 76 6.78 -6.36 7.27
CA ALA A 76 6.98 -7.81 7.44
C ALA A 76 8.17 -8.38 6.66
N TRP A 77 8.71 -7.62 5.68
CA TRP A 77 9.93 -7.98 4.96
C TRP A 77 11.10 -8.28 5.91
N HIS A 78 11.20 -7.55 7.03
CA HIS A 78 12.29 -7.72 7.99
C HIS A 78 12.24 -9.07 8.70
N VAL A 79 11.05 -9.50 9.13
CA VAL A 79 10.83 -10.82 9.72
C VAL A 79 11.20 -11.91 8.72
N TRP A 80 10.70 -11.80 7.50
CA TRP A 80 10.95 -12.79 6.44
C TRP A 80 12.42 -12.86 6.03
N SER A 81 13.12 -11.73 6.01
CA SER A 81 14.55 -11.66 5.70
C SER A 81 15.40 -12.26 6.81
N LYS A 82 15.07 -11.96 8.08
CA LYS A 82 15.77 -12.50 9.26
C LYS A 82 15.53 -14.00 9.42
N LEU A 83 14.30 -14.46 9.21
CA LEU A 83 13.85 -15.84 9.39
C LEU A 83 13.75 -16.63 8.08
N LYS A 84 14.48 -16.22 7.03
CA LYS A 84 14.39 -16.80 5.68
C LYS A 84 14.64 -18.31 5.54
N LYS A 85 15.13 -18.98 6.59
CA LYS A 85 15.40 -20.42 6.62
C LYS A 85 14.19 -21.25 7.09
N THR A 86 13.10 -20.61 7.53
CA THR A 86 11.86 -21.28 7.90
C THR A 86 10.77 -20.98 6.87
N GLY A 87 9.74 -21.83 6.81
CA GLY A 87 8.58 -21.59 5.95
C GLY A 87 7.67 -20.48 6.46
N ALA A 88 6.84 -19.96 5.55
CA ALA A 88 5.89 -18.88 5.83
C ALA A 88 5.00 -19.10 7.08
N PRO A 89 4.49 -20.32 7.39
CA PRO A 89 3.68 -20.53 8.58
C PRO A 89 4.39 -20.20 9.90
N ALA A 90 5.72 -20.38 9.95
CA ALA A 90 6.52 -20.09 11.14
C ALA A 90 6.69 -18.58 11.38
N HIS A 91 6.42 -17.74 10.38
CA HIS A 91 6.56 -16.28 10.50
C HIS A 91 5.31 -15.61 11.05
N ARG A 92 4.15 -16.29 11.05
CA ARG A 92 2.83 -15.71 11.33
C ARG A 92 2.77 -14.89 12.62
N MET A 93 3.21 -15.47 13.73
CA MET A 93 3.16 -14.79 15.03
C MET A 93 4.03 -13.54 15.07
N ALA A 94 5.29 -13.66 14.63
CA ALA A 94 6.24 -12.55 14.58
C ALA A 94 5.77 -11.42 13.64
N VAL A 95 5.18 -11.78 12.50
CA VAL A 95 4.64 -10.79 11.55
C VAL A 95 3.38 -10.12 12.12
N SER A 96 2.48 -10.88 12.74
CA SER A 96 1.27 -10.33 13.39
C SER A 96 1.64 -9.35 14.50
N ASP A 97 2.55 -9.73 15.39
CA ASP A 97 3.05 -8.89 16.49
C ASP A 97 3.71 -7.61 15.97
N LEU A 98 4.59 -7.74 14.97
CA LEU A 98 5.24 -6.59 14.35
C LEU A 98 4.22 -5.61 13.73
N LEU A 99 3.21 -6.12 13.01
CA LEU A 99 2.20 -5.25 12.40
C LEU A 99 1.33 -4.55 13.44
N GLN A 100 0.93 -5.26 14.51
CA GLN A 100 0.13 -4.68 15.58
C GLN A 100 0.84 -3.47 16.19
N ASN A 101 2.12 -3.64 16.57
CA ASN A 101 2.93 -2.56 17.14
C ASN A 101 3.16 -1.42 16.12
N ALA A 102 3.46 -1.75 14.85
CA ALA A 102 3.64 -0.74 13.82
C ALA A 102 2.36 0.08 13.55
N PHE A 103 1.18 -0.53 13.65
CA PHE A 103 -0.10 0.20 13.55
C PHE A 103 -0.31 1.15 14.73
N LEU A 104 0.07 0.73 15.93
CA LEU A 104 0.03 1.54 17.16
C LEU A 104 1.18 2.57 17.25
N CYS A 105 1.96 2.73 16.18
CA CYS A 105 3.13 3.59 16.15
C CYS A 105 4.23 3.23 17.16
N ASP A 106 4.34 1.96 17.57
CA ASP A 106 5.45 1.41 18.36
C ASP A 106 6.40 0.64 17.44
N PHE A 107 7.66 1.09 17.36
CA PHE A 107 8.67 0.51 16.48
C PHE A 107 9.72 -0.30 17.23
N SER A 108 9.59 -0.44 18.56
CA SER A 108 10.53 -1.19 19.41
C SER A 108 10.66 -2.66 18.99
N VAL A 109 9.54 -3.30 18.64
CA VAL A 109 9.51 -4.69 18.15
C VAL A 109 10.31 -4.86 16.85
N MET A 110 10.42 -3.82 16.03
CA MET A 110 11.20 -3.90 14.80
C MET A 110 12.70 -4.08 15.06
N GLU A 111 13.23 -3.61 16.20
CA GLU A 111 14.65 -3.68 16.54
C GLU A 111 15.19 -5.11 16.50
N ALA A 112 14.38 -6.10 16.89
CA ALA A 112 14.76 -7.52 16.85
C ALA A 112 15.10 -8.02 15.43
N TYR A 113 14.57 -7.36 14.40
CA TYR A 113 14.73 -7.72 12.99
C TYR A 113 15.67 -6.78 12.23
N LEU A 114 16.07 -5.67 12.84
CA LEU A 114 16.97 -4.68 12.25
C LEU A 114 18.44 -4.94 12.64
N PRO A 115 19.41 -4.27 11.98
CA PRO A 115 20.81 -4.25 12.41
C PRO A 115 20.98 -3.57 13.78
N GLU A 116 22.08 -3.86 14.49
CA GLU A 116 22.38 -3.21 15.78
C GLU A 116 22.40 -1.68 15.69
N GLN A 117 23.09 -1.15 14.67
CA GLN A 117 23.02 0.28 14.33
C GLN A 117 21.92 0.49 13.30
N HIS A 118 20.74 0.86 13.77
CA HIS A 118 19.58 1.10 12.93
C HIS A 118 19.08 2.55 12.99
N SER A 119 18.42 2.95 11.91
CA SER A 119 17.75 4.25 11.74
C SER A 119 16.55 4.05 10.82
N VAL A 120 15.86 5.13 10.47
CA VAL A 120 14.83 5.13 9.43
C VAL A 120 15.34 4.48 8.14
N SER A 121 16.63 4.64 7.82
CA SER A 121 17.22 4.07 6.62
C SER A 121 17.33 2.55 6.62
N SER A 122 17.20 1.92 7.78
CA SER A 122 17.15 0.47 7.96
C SER A 122 15.76 -0.09 7.66
N LEU A 123 14.70 0.73 7.64
CA LEU A 123 13.36 0.29 7.29
C LEU A 123 13.26 0.03 5.77
N PHE A 124 12.62 -1.08 5.40
CA PHE A 124 12.48 -1.46 4.00
C PHE A 124 11.74 -0.37 3.23
N MET A 125 12.35 0.11 2.15
CA MET A 125 11.74 1.08 1.24
C MET A 125 11.25 2.38 1.91
N TRP A 126 11.82 2.76 3.06
CA TRP A 126 11.41 3.91 3.89
C TRP A 126 11.18 5.22 3.12
N SER A 127 12.01 5.51 2.12
CA SER A 127 11.95 6.75 1.32
C SER A 127 10.71 6.86 0.41
N HIS A 128 9.92 5.79 0.30
CA HIS A 128 8.61 5.81 -0.34
C HIS A 128 7.49 6.35 0.57
N SER A 129 7.77 6.55 1.86
CA SER A 129 6.85 7.18 2.80
C SER A 129 7.02 8.68 2.79
N ARG A 130 6.00 9.41 2.30
CA ARG A 130 6.00 10.87 2.35
C ARG A 130 6.16 11.36 3.80
N ALA A 131 5.52 10.67 4.75
CA ALA A 131 5.59 11.00 6.16
C ALA A 131 7.01 10.95 6.74
N LEU A 132 7.85 10.02 6.27
CA LEU A 132 9.27 9.93 6.66
C LEU A 132 10.18 10.95 5.92
N CYS A 133 9.64 11.59 4.89
CA CYS A 133 10.28 12.68 4.16
C CYS A 133 9.76 14.06 4.58
N SER A 134 8.87 14.11 5.59
CA SER A 134 8.19 15.32 6.08
C SER A 134 8.42 15.51 7.60
N PRO A 135 8.25 16.72 8.14
CA PRO A 135 8.27 16.94 9.59
C PRO A 135 7.26 16.04 10.33
N PRO A 136 7.56 15.58 11.55
CA PRO A 136 8.80 15.81 12.31
C PRO A 136 9.98 14.90 11.91
N ALA A 137 9.76 13.83 11.14
CA ALA A 137 10.81 12.88 10.79
C ALA A 137 11.94 13.50 9.94
N CYS A 138 11.59 14.35 8.97
CA CYS A 138 12.57 15.02 8.12
C CYS A 138 12.05 16.37 7.60
N PRO A 139 12.79 17.49 7.73
CA PRO A 139 12.31 18.81 7.32
C PRO A 139 12.31 19.05 5.80
N LEU A 140 12.34 18.01 4.97
CA LEU A 140 12.54 18.11 3.52
C LEU A 140 11.27 18.51 2.75
N THR A 141 10.15 17.84 3.03
CA THR A 141 8.91 18.00 2.26
C THR A 141 7.79 18.49 3.18
N PRO A 142 7.11 19.61 2.88
CA PRO A 142 5.89 20.00 3.59
C PRO A 142 4.80 18.93 3.49
N ARG A 143 3.93 18.83 4.51
CA ARG A 143 2.95 17.74 4.61
C ARG A 143 1.91 17.73 3.46
N ASN A 144 1.63 18.91 2.91
CA ASN A 144 0.69 19.14 1.82
C ASN A 144 1.35 19.06 0.42
N GLU A 145 2.61 18.67 0.33
CA GLU A 145 3.34 18.52 -0.92
C GLU A 145 3.74 17.06 -1.18
N PHE A 146 3.94 16.72 -2.45
CA PHE A 146 4.40 15.39 -2.82
C PHE A 146 5.89 15.21 -2.57
N SER A 147 6.25 14.13 -1.88
CA SER A 147 7.65 13.82 -1.60
C SER A 147 8.38 13.34 -2.84
N ASN A 148 9.60 13.85 -3.07
CA ASN A 148 10.52 13.28 -4.05
C ASN A 148 11.39 12.19 -3.40
N GLN A 149 11.18 10.93 -3.76
CA GLN A 149 11.92 9.79 -3.22
C GLN A 149 13.44 9.97 -3.32
N THR A 150 13.95 10.46 -4.46
CA THR A 150 15.40 10.59 -4.68
C THR A 150 16.03 11.64 -3.78
N GLN A 151 15.32 12.74 -3.52
CA GLN A 151 15.77 13.76 -2.58
C GLN A 151 15.68 13.26 -1.14
N CYS A 152 14.58 12.58 -0.79
CA CYS A 152 14.39 12.00 0.53
C CYS A 152 15.49 10.98 0.88
N LEU A 153 15.83 10.09 -0.07
CA LEU A 153 16.95 9.16 0.07
C LEU A 153 18.27 9.87 0.37
N LYS A 154 18.49 11.10 -0.10
CA LYS A 154 19.73 11.84 0.12
C LYS A 154 19.73 12.59 1.45
N ALA A 155 18.61 13.22 1.82
CA ALA A 155 18.54 14.17 2.92
C ALA A 155 18.03 13.58 4.25
N CYS A 156 17.24 12.50 4.23
CA CYS A 156 16.46 12.05 5.39
C CYS A 156 16.94 10.73 6.02
N LYS A 157 18.23 10.38 5.90
CA LYS A 157 18.75 9.05 6.32
C LYS A 157 18.92 8.87 7.83
N GLY A 158 19.06 9.97 8.59
CA GLY A 158 19.58 9.97 9.96
C GLY A 158 18.54 9.87 11.07
N THR A 159 17.24 9.88 10.74
CA THR A 159 16.17 9.87 11.74
C THR A 159 16.17 8.54 12.51
N SER A 160 16.09 8.59 13.84
CA SER A 160 15.97 7.40 14.69
C SER A 160 14.59 6.75 14.56
N LEU A 161 14.42 5.52 15.06
CA LEU A 161 13.08 4.91 15.13
C LEU A 161 12.13 5.72 16.02
N LYS A 162 12.64 6.35 17.08
CA LYS A 162 11.83 7.31 17.86
C LYS A 162 11.27 8.46 17.01
N GLY A 163 12.05 9.00 16.07
CA GLY A 163 11.54 10.01 15.13
C GLY A 163 10.50 9.45 14.15
N VAL A 164 10.53 8.14 13.87
CA VAL A 164 9.49 7.44 13.09
C VAL A 164 8.20 7.32 13.90
N GLU A 165 8.29 6.93 15.18
CA GLU A 165 7.18 6.85 16.13
C GLU A 165 6.51 8.22 16.31
N GLU A 166 7.32 9.26 16.55
CA GLU A 166 6.85 10.64 16.66
C GLU A 166 6.12 11.07 15.39
N ALA A 167 6.68 10.80 14.21
CA ALA A 167 6.01 11.10 12.95
C ALA A 167 4.69 10.36 12.83
N CYS A 168 4.66 9.03 13.02
CA CYS A 168 3.46 8.19 12.97
C CYS A 168 2.35 8.73 13.90
N GLY A 169 2.71 9.16 15.10
CA GLY A 169 1.81 9.76 16.08
C GLY A 169 1.07 11.01 15.59
N THR A 170 1.62 11.77 14.65
CA THR A 170 0.99 13.00 14.12
C THR A 170 -0.04 12.76 13.02
N TYR A 171 -0.11 11.58 12.40
CA TYR A 171 -1.02 11.28 11.27
C TYR A 171 -2.33 10.65 11.76
N SER A 172 -3.46 10.97 11.11
CA SER A 172 -4.76 10.36 11.45
C SER A 172 -4.94 8.97 10.85
N HIS A 173 -4.14 8.61 9.84
CA HIS A 173 -4.22 7.31 9.19
C HIS A 173 -2.85 6.62 9.20
N VAL A 174 -2.81 5.36 9.64
CA VAL A 174 -1.61 4.51 9.58
C VAL A 174 -1.84 3.43 8.54
N VAL A 175 -1.09 3.49 7.44
CA VAL A 175 -1.28 2.63 6.28
C VAL A 175 -0.07 1.73 6.08
N LEU A 176 -0.25 0.43 6.23
CA LEU A 176 0.78 -0.56 5.98
C LEU A 176 0.44 -1.31 4.69
N LYS A 177 1.40 -1.42 3.78
CA LYS A 177 1.26 -2.26 2.59
C LYS A 177 1.96 -3.59 2.81
N GLU A 178 1.26 -4.69 2.53
CA GLU A 178 1.83 -6.03 2.72
C GLU A 178 1.56 -6.99 1.56
N VAL A 179 2.50 -7.91 1.36
CA VAL A 179 2.42 -8.97 0.33
C VAL A 179 2.68 -10.37 0.85
N ARG A 180 2.92 -10.51 2.15
CA ARG A 180 3.39 -11.73 2.82
C ARG A 180 2.35 -12.40 3.72
N PHE A 181 1.08 -12.02 3.56
CA PHE A 181 -0.06 -12.68 4.20
C PHE A 181 -0.78 -13.55 3.18
N PHE A 182 -1.04 -14.81 3.57
CA PHE A 182 -1.63 -15.83 2.70
C PHE A 182 -3.04 -16.27 3.15
N GLU A 183 -3.55 -15.62 4.18
CA GLU A 183 -4.82 -15.88 4.83
C GLU A 183 -5.20 -14.68 5.73
N LEU A 184 -6.41 -14.70 6.30
CA LEU A 184 -6.86 -13.62 7.20
C LEU A 184 -6.71 -13.98 8.68
N GLU A 185 -6.63 -15.26 9.02
CA GLU A 185 -6.53 -15.78 10.37
C GLU A 185 -5.35 -15.19 11.17
N SER A 186 -4.21 -14.91 10.54
CA SER A 186 -3.07 -14.22 11.16
C SER A 186 -3.34 -12.74 11.44
N LEU A 187 -4.39 -12.16 10.85
CA LEU A 187 -4.81 -10.77 11.07
C LEU A 187 -5.99 -10.68 12.04
N TYR A 188 -6.61 -11.80 12.42
CA TYR A 188 -7.75 -11.79 13.34
C TYR A 188 -7.45 -11.16 14.70
N PRO A 189 -6.27 -11.38 15.33
CA PRO A 189 -5.94 -10.70 16.57
C PRO A 189 -5.95 -9.18 16.43
N LEU A 190 -5.40 -8.65 15.32
CA LEU A 190 -5.37 -7.20 15.05
C LEU A 190 -6.76 -6.65 14.76
N LEU A 191 -7.60 -7.41 14.02
CA LEU A 191 -8.98 -7.01 13.77
C LEU A 191 -9.80 -7.00 15.07
N GLN A 192 -9.49 -7.87 16.03
CA GLN A 192 -10.22 -7.93 17.30
C GLN A 192 -9.69 -6.97 18.37
N ASP A 193 -8.55 -6.33 18.14
CA ASP A 193 -7.96 -5.37 19.06
C ASP A 193 -8.82 -4.10 19.13
N PRO A 194 -9.36 -3.73 20.32
CA PRO A 194 -10.17 -2.53 20.46
C PRO A 194 -9.40 -1.23 20.22
N ASN A 195 -8.06 -1.25 20.25
CA ASN A 195 -7.22 -0.09 19.97
C ASN A 195 -6.98 0.13 18.46
N LEU A 196 -7.46 -0.77 17.61
CA LEU A 196 -7.25 -0.73 16.16
C LEU A 196 -8.57 -0.63 15.39
N ASP A 197 -8.87 0.54 14.82
CA ASP A 197 -9.81 0.65 13.68
C ASP A 197 -9.16 0.13 12.40
N LEU A 198 -8.90 -1.18 12.34
CA LEU A 198 -8.24 -1.83 11.21
C LEU A 198 -9.21 -2.14 10.08
N ARG A 199 -8.94 -1.58 8.90
CA ARG A 199 -9.62 -1.86 7.62
C ARG A 199 -8.65 -2.46 6.62
N ILE A 200 -9.12 -3.42 5.82
CA ILE A 200 -8.30 -4.13 4.84
C ILE A 200 -8.78 -3.78 3.44
N ILE A 201 -7.86 -3.28 2.60
CA ILE A 201 -8.06 -3.18 1.15
C ILE A 201 -7.24 -4.29 0.50
N HIS A 202 -7.91 -5.32 -0.02
CA HIS A 202 -7.26 -6.47 -0.65
C HIS A 202 -7.19 -6.29 -2.18
N LEU A 203 -6.00 -6.01 -2.69
CA LEU A 203 -5.75 -5.88 -4.12
C LEU A 203 -5.39 -7.25 -4.72
N VAL A 204 -6.25 -7.74 -5.62
CA VAL A 204 -6.03 -8.95 -6.42
C VAL A 204 -5.68 -8.59 -7.86
N ARG A 205 -5.03 -9.49 -8.60
CA ARG A 205 -4.65 -9.27 -10.00
C ARG A 205 -4.74 -10.55 -10.80
N ASP A 206 -4.98 -10.45 -12.10
CA ASP A 206 -4.96 -11.59 -13.02
C ASP A 206 -3.65 -12.40 -12.88
N PRO A 207 -3.70 -13.70 -12.56
CA PRO A 207 -2.51 -14.52 -12.35
C PRO A 207 -1.62 -14.63 -13.59
N ARG A 208 -2.16 -14.43 -14.79
CA ARG A 208 -1.39 -14.38 -16.05
C ARG A 208 -0.52 -13.12 -16.10
N ALA A 209 -1.05 -11.99 -15.64
CA ALA A 209 -0.30 -10.75 -15.50
C ALA A 209 0.75 -10.84 -14.38
N VAL A 210 0.40 -11.45 -13.25
CA VAL A 210 1.30 -11.70 -12.12
C VAL A 210 2.49 -12.55 -12.56
N MET A 211 2.25 -13.70 -13.21
CA MET A 211 3.31 -14.59 -13.70
C MET A 211 4.29 -13.85 -14.62
N ARG A 212 3.77 -13.15 -15.65
CA ARG A 212 4.61 -12.36 -16.58
C ARG A 212 5.52 -11.41 -15.81
N SER A 213 4.97 -10.69 -14.85
CA SER A 213 5.70 -9.66 -14.12
C SER A 213 6.70 -10.24 -13.11
N ARG A 214 6.40 -11.41 -12.52
CA ARG A 214 7.33 -12.14 -11.66
C ARG A 214 8.52 -12.66 -12.45
N GLU A 215 8.31 -13.27 -13.62
CA GLU A 215 9.41 -13.79 -14.45
C GLU A 215 10.38 -12.69 -14.89
N GLU A 216 9.87 -11.49 -15.16
CA GLU A 216 10.69 -10.32 -15.50
C GLU A 216 11.65 -9.90 -14.37
N SER A 217 11.34 -10.25 -13.12
CA SER A 217 12.08 -9.87 -11.93
C SER A 217 12.39 -11.05 -10.99
N ALA A 218 12.50 -12.27 -11.55
CA ALA A 218 12.57 -13.51 -10.78
C ALA A 218 13.66 -13.53 -9.70
N LYS A 219 14.84 -12.96 -9.99
CA LYS A 219 15.96 -12.87 -9.05
C LYS A 219 15.62 -12.12 -7.76
N ALA A 220 14.75 -11.11 -7.85
CA ALA A 220 14.34 -10.33 -6.67
C ALA A 220 13.46 -11.13 -5.70
N PHE A 221 12.93 -12.28 -6.13
CA PHE A 221 12.00 -13.10 -5.34
C PHE A 221 12.61 -14.43 -4.91
N GLU A 222 13.90 -14.70 -5.11
CA GLU A 222 14.50 -16.00 -4.80
C GLU A 222 14.29 -16.40 -3.33
N SER A 223 14.57 -15.49 -2.39
CA SER A 223 14.37 -15.72 -0.96
C SER A 223 12.89 -15.88 -0.60
N ASP A 224 12.01 -15.02 -1.13
CA ASP A 224 10.57 -15.10 -0.87
C ASP A 224 9.99 -16.42 -1.42
N ASN A 225 10.42 -16.86 -2.62
CA ASN A 225 10.00 -18.13 -3.21
C ASN A 225 10.39 -19.32 -2.33
N ALA A 226 11.61 -19.31 -1.78
CA ALA A 226 12.07 -20.37 -0.90
C ALA A 226 11.20 -20.44 0.37
N VAL A 227 10.86 -19.30 0.98
CA VAL A 227 10.00 -19.26 2.17
C VAL A 227 8.57 -19.71 1.85
N VAL A 228 8.00 -19.25 0.72
CA VAL A 228 6.65 -19.66 0.27
C VAL A 228 6.57 -21.15 0.00
N LEU A 229 7.64 -21.73 -0.55
CA LEU A 229 7.71 -23.15 -0.85
C LEU A 229 8.22 -23.99 0.33
N ASP A 230 8.31 -23.42 1.53
CA ASP A 230 8.75 -24.09 2.76
C ASP A 230 10.14 -24.74 2.63
N GLN A 231 11.07 -24.02 1.98
CA GLN A 231 12.44 -24.46 1.69
C GLN A 231 12.54 -25.78 0.91
N ARG A 232 11.45 -26.25 0.29
CA ARG A 232 11.44 -27.48 -0.49
C ARG A 232 12.32 -27.33 -1.73
N ASN A 233 13.03 -28.41 -2.06
CA ASN A 233 13.82 -28.47 -3.28
C ASN A 233 12.90 -28.66 -4.50
N VAL A 234 12.61 -27.57 -5.20
CA VAL A 234 11.73 -27.53 -6.37
C VAL A 234 12.57 -27.31 -7.63
N PRO A 235 12.34 -28.08 -8.72
CA PRO A 235 13.03 -27.85 -9.99
C PRO A 235 12.89 -26.41 -10.47
N ALA A 236 13.96 -25.81 -10.99
CA ALA A 236 14.00 -24.39 -11.34
C ALA A 236 12.85 -23.94 -12.27
N GLY A 237 12.46 -24.78 -13.23
CA GLY A 237 11.34 -24.52 -14.15
C GLY A 237 9.95 -24.56 -13.52
N GLU A 238 9.83 -25.11 -12.30
CA GLU A 238 8.58 -25.34 -11.59
C GLU A 238 8.34 -24.31 -10.47
N VAL A 239 9.41 -23.65 -9.97
CA VAL A 239 9.35 -22.71 -8.85
C VAL A 239 8.28 -21.64 -9.05
N GLN A 240 8.24 -20.97 -10.21
CA GLN A 240 7.28 -19.89 -10.46
C GLN A 240 5.83 -20.38 -10.51
N TYR A 241 5.59 -21.59 -11.03
CA TYR A 241 4.23 -22.16 -11.08
C TYR A 241 3.75 -22.59 -9.71
N GLN A 242 4.60 -23.21 -8.89
CA GLN A 242 4.23 -23.60 -7.53
C GLN A 242 4.00 -22.37 -6.64
N VAL A 243 4.83 -21.33 -6.75
CA VAL A 243 4.59 -20.07 -6.03
C VAL A 243 3.31 -19.40 -6.50
N LEU A 244 3.03 -19.38 -7.81
CA LEU A 244 1.77 -18.85 -8.33
C LEU A 244 0.57 -19.66 -7.82
N GLN A 245 0.71 -20.97 -7.69
CA GLN A 245 -0.32 -21.82 -7.10
C GLN A 245 -0.62 -21.43 -5.66
N GLU A 246 0.40 -21.16 -4.84
CA GLU A 246 0.21 -20.69 -3.46
C GLU A 246 -0.42 -19.28 -3.41
N ILE A 247 -0.05 -18.38 -4.33
CA ILE A 247 -0.71 -17.07 -4.46
C ILE A 247 -2.21 -17.23 -4.79
N CYS A 248 -2.54 -18.09 -5.76
CA CYS A 248 -3.93 -18.36 -6.15
C CYS A 248 -4.72 -19.04 -5.02
N ARG A 249 -4.10 -19.96 -4.28
CA ARG A 249 -4.69 -20.58 -3.08
C ARG A 249 -4.96 -19.57 -1.97
N SER A 250 -4.02 -18.66 -1.72
CA SER A 250 -4.17 -17.57 -0.77
C SER A 250 -5.39 -16.71 -1.10
N HIS A 251 -5.49 -16.20 -2.34
CA HIS A 251 -6.63 -15.40 -2.75
C HIS A 251 -7.95 -16.16 -2.58
N MET A 252 -8.00 -17.44 -2.96
CA MET A 252 -9.21 -18.26 -2.73
C MET A 252 -9.57 -18.42 -1.26
N ARG A 253 -8.58 -18.62 -0.39
CA ARG A 253 -8.82 -18.76 1.05
C ARG A 253 -9.38 -17.48 1.65
N ILE A 254 -8.76 -16.34 1.31
CA ILE A 254 -9.21 -15.02 1.76
C ILE A 254 -10.63 -14.77 1.26
N GLU A 255 -10.90 -14.88 -0.03
CA GLU A 255 -12.24 -14.62 -0.59
C GLU A 255 -13.32 -15.55 -0.01
N ARG A 256 -13.01 -16.83 0.24
CA ARG A 256 -13.94 -17.75 0.89
C ARG A 256 -14.27 -17.33 2.32
N ALA A 257 -13.32 -16.78 3.07
CA ALA A 257 -13.57 -16.25 4.41
C ALA A 257 -14.51 -15.03 4.37
N ILE A 258 -14.50 -14.27 3.27
CA ILE A 258 -15.38 -13.10 3.07
C ILE A 258 -16.81 -13.48 2.67
N LEU A 259 -17.04 -14.67 2.11
CA LEU A 259 -18.41 -15.13 1.80
C LEU A 259 -19.28 -15.30 3.06
N LYS A 260 -18.67 -15.61 4.20
CA LYS A 260 -19.32 -15.68 5.51
C LYS A 260 -18.39 -15.01 6.53
N PRO A 261 -18.30 -13.68 6.49
CA PRO A 261 -17.29 -12.97 7.27
C PRO A 261 -17.64 -13.09 8.77
N PRO A 262 -16.64 -13.30 9.63
CA PRO A 262 -16.88 -13.21 11.07
C PRO A 262 -17.36 -11.79 11.43
N PRO A 263 -18.15 -11.60 12.52
CA PRO A 263 -18.77 -10.32 12.83
C PRO A 263 -17.77 -9.16 12.93
N PHE A 264 -16.59 -9.42 13.47
CA PHE A 264 -15.54 -8.41 13.56
C PHE A 264 -15.07 -7.93 12.18
N LEU A 265 -15.10 -8.74 11.12
CA LEU A 265 -14.63 -8.33 9.80
C LEU A 265 -15.67 -7.50 9.03
N ASN A 266 -16.90 -7.44 9.53
CA ASN A 266 -18.00 -6.78 8.87
C ASN A 266 -17.72 -5.28 8.65
N GLY A 267 -17.90 -4.80 7.42
CA GLY A 267 -17.61 -3.41 7.05
C GLY A 267 -16.13 -3.01 7.07
N ARG A 268 -15.20 -3.93 7.37
CA ARG A 268 -13.76 -3.66 7.51
C ARG A 268 -12.90 -4.31 6.43
N TYR A 269 -13.51 -4.83 5.37
CA TYR A 269 -12.81 -5.42 4.24
C TYR A 269 -13.37 -4.95 2.90
N LYS A 270 -12.49 -4.58 1.96
CA LYS A 270 -12.82 -4.24 0.57
C LYS A 270 -11.84 -4.93 -0.38
N MET A 271 -12.34 -5.79 -1.27
CA MET A 271 -11.54 -6.36 -2.35
C MET A 271 -11.59 -5.45 -3.57
N VAL A 272 -10.45 -5.31 -4.25
CA VAL A 272 -10.29 -4.53 -5.48
C VAL A 272 -9.50 -5.36 -6.49
N ARG A 273 -9.99 -5.45 -7.73
CA ARG A 273 -9.20 -6.02 -8.83
C ARG A 273 -8.32 -4.94 -9.43
N TYR A 274 -7.04 -5.25 -9.63
CA TYR A 274 -6.09 -4.35 -10.26
C TYR A 274 -6.56 -3.89 -11.63
N GLU A 275 -7.22 -4.76 -12.39
CA GLU A 275 -7.75 -4.44 -13.69
C GLU A 275 -8.86 -3.38 -13.61
N ASP A 276 -9.79 -3.46 -12.65
CA ASP A 276 -10.81 -2.41 -12.45
C ASP A 276 -10.14 -1.08 -12.04
N LEU A 277 -9.17 -1.14 -11.12
CA LEU A 277 -8.37 0.01 -10.68
C LEU A 277 -7.68 0.72 -11.84
N VAL A 278 -7.09 0.01 -12.80
CA VAL A 278 -6.39 0.69 -13.90
C VAL A 278 -7.31 1.17 -15.02
N HIS A 279 -8.51 0.60 -15.16
CA HIS A 279 -9.50 1.07 -16.14
C HIS A 279 -10.24 2.31 -15.64
N ASN A 280 -10.53 2.39 -14.34
CA ASN A 280 -11.19 3.54 -13.71
C ASN A 280 -10.45 4.00 -12.44
N PRO A 281 -9.22 4.53 -12.55
CA PRO A 281 -8.38 4.82 -11.39
C PRO A 281 -8.98 5.84 -10.43
N LEU A 282 -9.60 6.90 -10.95
CA LEU A 282 -10.21 7.93 -10.11
C LEU A 282 -11.42 7.38 -9.34
N GLY A 283 -12.32 6.64 -10.00
CA GLY A 283 -13.50 6.08 -9.33
C GLY A 283 -13.15 5.03 -8.29
N GLU A 284 -12.23 4.12 -8.60
CA GLU A 284 -11.81 3.07 -7.68
C GLU A 284 -11.08 3.64 -6.46
N ILE A 285 -10.16 4.60 -6.67
CA ILE A 285 -9.44 5.22 -5.54
C ILE A 285 -10.37 6.09 -4.70
N PHE A 286 -11.29 6.84 -5.32
CA PHE A 286 -12.31 7.59 -4.58
C PHE A 286 -13.11 6.65 -3.66
N SER A 287 -13.59 5.52 -4.18
CA SER A 287 -14.32 4.51 -3.38
C SER A 287 -13.46 3.90 -2.27
N MET A 288 -12.15 3.73 -2.49
CA MET A 288 -11.22 3.26 -1.45
C MET A 288 -10.99 4.31 -0.36
N TYR A 289 -10.88 5.59 -0.73
CA TYR A 289 -10.74 6.69 0.22
C TYR A 289 -11.99 6.85 1.07
N GLU A 290 -13.17 6.85 0.46
CA GLU A 290 -14.45 6.83 1.17
C GLU A 290 -14.52 5.68 2.18
N PHE A 291 -14.13 4.47 1.75
CA PHE A 291 -14.11 3.28 2.59
C PHE A 291 -13.23 3.41 3.84
N VAL A 292 -12.15 4.21 3.78
CA VAL A 292 -11.25 4.44 4.94
C VAL A 292 -11.45 5.80 5.60
N GLY A 293 -12.40 6.63 5.15
CA GLY A 293 -12.62 7.97 5.70
C GLY A 293 -11.58 9.01 5.27
N LEU A 294 -10.93 8.83 4.13
CA LEU A 294 -10.06 9.83 3.51
C LEU A 294 -10.83 10.70 2.51
N GLU A 295 -10.46 11.97 2.43
CA GLU A 295 -11.01 12.90 1.45
C GLU A 295 -10.18 12.91 0.17
N MET A 296 -10.83 12.88 -1.00
CA MET A 296 -10.14 13.08 -2.26
C MET A 296 -9.83 14.57 -2.45
N THR A 297 -8.55 14.90 -2.62
CA THR A 297 -8.12 16.27 -2.94
C THR A 297 -7.86 16.42 -4.44
N ARG A 298 -8.02 17.64 -4.98
CA ARG A 298 -7.71 17.93 -6.39
C ARG A 298 -6.29 17.56 -6.79
N GLN A 299 -5.33 17.83 -5.90
CA GLN A 299 -3.93 17.50 -6.13
C GLN A 299 -3.73 15.98 -6.26
N MET A 300 -4.43 15.18 -5.44
CA MET A 300 -4.41 13.73 -5.54
C MET A 300 -5.07 13.24 -6.82
N GLU A 301 -6.21 13.80 -7.23
CA GLU A 301 -6.88 13.47 -8.51
C GLU A 301 -5.92 13.65 -9.69
N ASP A 302 -5.28 14.82 -9.78
CA ASP A 302 -4.33 15.14 -10.85
C ASP A 302 -3.13 14.19 -10.83
N TRP A 303 -2.57 13.91 -9.65
CA TRP A 303 -1.44 13.00 -9.50
C TRP A 303 -1.80 11.57 -9.92
N ILE A 304 -2.94 11.05 -9.47
CA ILE A 304 -3.45 9.72 -9.82
C ILE A 304 -3.61 9.60 -11.33
N TYR A 305 -4.28 10.58 -11.96
CA TYR A 305 -4.50 10.59 -13.40
C TYR A 305 -3.17 10.57 -14.16
N ASN A 306 -2.24 11.45 -13.81
CA ASN A 306 -0.95 11.59 -14.50
C ASN A 306 -0.06 10.34 -14.36
N VAL A 307 -0.09 9.67 -13.21
CA VAL A 307 0.72 8.44 -13.00
C VAL A 307 0.12 7.25 -13.76
N THR A 308 -1.19 7.20 -13.95
CA THR A 308 -1.89 6.07 -14.60
C THR A 308 -2.06 6.21 -16.12
N HIS A 309 -1.99 7.44 -16.64
CA HIS A 309 -2.15 7.77 -18.06
C HIS A 309 -0.82 8.17 -18.73
N GLY A 310 0.28 7.61 -18.25
CA GLY A 310 1.59 7.78 -18.86
C GLY A 310 1.71 7.10 -20.23
N LYS A 311 2.91 7.14 -20.82
CA LYS A 311 3.17 6.50 -22.12
C LYS A 311 3.83 5.13 -21.96
N GLY A 312 3.27 4.13 -22.64
CA GLY A 312 3.84 2.79 -22.75
C GLY A 312 3.93 2.02 -21.44
N LYS A 313 4.59 0.86 -21.51
CA LYS A 313 4.63 -0.14 -20.42
C LYS A 313 5.85 -0.03 -19.48
N GLY A 314 6.79 0.86 -19.80
CA GLY A 314 8.11 0.93 -19.17
C GLY A 314 9.06 -0.18 -19.63
N SER A 315 10.29 -0.20 -19.09
CA SER A 315 11.31 -1.21 -19.40
C SER A 315 11.56 -2.17 -18.22
N LYS A 316 12.32 -3.24 -18.47
CA LYS A 316 12.76 -4.18 -17.43
C LYS A 316 13.51 -3.50 -16.27
N LYS A 317 14.26 -2.43 -16.55
CA LYS A 317 14.97 -1.63 -15.53
C LYS A 317 14.04 -0.86 -14.62
N ASP A 318 12.77 -0.72 -15.01
CA ASP A 318 11.76 0.02 -14.28
C ASP A 318 10.81 -0.91 -13.52
N ALA A 319 11.03 -2.23 -13.49
CA ALA A 319 10.10 -3.21 -12.94
C ALA A 319 9.57 -2.85 -11.54
N PHE A 320 10.40 -2.26 -10.68
CA PHE A 320 10.05 -1.85 -9.30
C PHE A 320 9.81 -0.35 -9.11
N LYS A 321 9.93 0.47 -10.16
CA LYS A 321 9.72 1.92 -10.05
C LYS A 321 8.23 2.25 -10.15
N ILE A 322 7.75 3.10 -9.25
CA ILE A 322 6.44 3.78 -9.40
C ILE A 322 6.67 5.02 -10.26
N ILE A 323 6.48 4.87 -11.56
CA ILE A 323 6.59 5.95 -12.56
C ILE A 323 5.34 5.99 -13.41
N SER A 324 5.10 7.13 -14.05
CA SER A 324 4.00 7.30 -14.99
C SER A 324 4.11 6.30 -16.14
N ARG A 325 3.04 5.52 -16.35
CA ARG A 325 2.91 4.50 -17.42
C ARG A 325 1.46 4.42 -17.87
N ASN A 326 1.23 3.83 -19.04
CA ASN A 326 -0.12 3.44 -19.44
C ASN A 326 -0.51 2.19 -18.63
N ALA A 327 -1.30 2.40 -17.58
CA ALA A 327 -1.65 1.34 -16.64
C ALA A 327 -2.49 0.22 -17.28
N VAL A 328 -3.38 0.57 -18.22
CA VAL A 328 -4.19 -0.39 -18.99
C VAL A 328 -3.28 -1.28 -19.85
N GLU A 329 -2.35 -0.68 -20.61
CA GLU A 329 -1.39 -1.45 -21.40
C GLU A 329 -0.52 -2.39 -20.53
N VAL A 330 -0.11 -1.93 -19.35
CA VAL A 330 0.66 -2.75 -18.39
C VAL A 330 -0.15 -3.93 -17.90
N SER A 331 -1.44 -3.73 -17.58
CA SER A 331 -2.34 -4.81 -17.13
C SER A 331 -2.51 -5.90 -18.20
N GLN A 332 -2.64 -5.51 -19.46
CA GLN A 332 -2.90 -6.42 -20.57
C GLN A 332 -1.64 -6.99 -21.23
N ALA A 333 -0.43 -6.58 -20.85
CA ALA A 333 0.78 -6.96 -21.60
C ALA A 333 1.04 -8.48 -21.65
N TRP A 334 0.53 -9.25 -20.69
CA TRP A 334 0.64 -10.71 -20.71
C TRP A 334 0.00 -11.32 -21.97
N ARG A 335 -1.03 -10.67 -22.53
CA ARG A 335 -1.78 -11.11 -23.72
C ARG A 335 -0.89 -11.28 -24.95
N THR A 336 0.12 -10.43 -25.10
CA THR A 336 1.02 -10.47 -26.27
C THR A 336 2.43 -10.97 -25.93
N MET A 337 2.84 -10.90 -24.66
CA MET A 337 4.22 -11.22 -24.25
C MET A 337 4.41 -12.66 -23.77
N LEU A 338 3.34 -13.34 -23.33
CA LEU A 338 3.43 -14.74 -22.93
C LEU A 338 3.07 -15.68 -24.10
N PRO A 339 3.83 -16.76 -24.34
CA PRO A 339 3.40 -17.84 -25.21
C PRO A 339 2.09 -18.45 -24.71
N TYR A 340 1.20 -18.85 -25.64
CA TYR A 340 -0.10 -19.42 -25.27
C TYR A 340 0.02 -20.71 -24.45
N SER A 341 1.02 -21.54 -24.69
CA SER A 341 1.28 -22.74 -23.87
C SER A 341 1.51 -22.40 -22.39
N LYS A 342 2.21 -21.30 -22.11
CA LYS A 342 2.42 -20.80 -20.75
C LYS A 342 1.13 -20.22 -20.16
N VAL A 343 0.38 -19.45 -20.94
CA VAL A 343 -0.95 -18.95 -20.51
C VAL A 343 -1.90 -20.09 -20.17
N LYS A 344 -1.97 -21.12 -21.00
CA LYS A 344 -2.76 -22.32 -20.75
C LYS A 344 -2.38 -22.98 -19.43
N ARG A 345 -1.08 -23.17 -19.19
CA ARG A 345 -0.57 -23.74 -17.93
C ARG A 345 -0.90 -22.87 -16.70
N ILE A 346 -0.79 -21.55 -16.82
CA ILE A 346 -1.19 -20.63 -15.73
C ILE A 346 -2.70 -20.79 -15.41
N GLN A 347 -3.54 -20.83 -16.45
CA GLN A 347 -4.98 -21.02 -16.29
C GLN A 347 -5.32 -22.37 -15.65
N GLU A 348 -4.57 -23.43 -15.95
CA GLU A 348 -4.72 -24.73 -15.31
C GLU A 348 -4.37 -24.67 -13.81
N VAL A 349 -3.24 -24.04 -13.47
CA VAL A 349 -2.79 -23.91 -12.06
C VAL A 349 -3.72 -23.04 -11.23
N CYS A 350 -4.29 -21.97 -11.81
CA CYS A 350 -5.09 -20.97 -11.11
C CYS A 350 -6.58 -20.99 -11.49
N LYS A 351 -7.09 -22.08 -12.08
CA LYS A 351 -8.44 -22.15 -12.66
C LYS A 351 -9.53 -21.69 -11.69
N GLU A 352 -9.54 -22.26 -10.49
CA GLU A 352 -10.55 -21.95 -9.46
C GLU A 352 -10.44 -20.50 -8.98
N ALA A 353 -9.21 -20.01 -8.73
CA ALA A 353 -8.98 -18.63 -8.31
C ALA A 353 -9.41 -17.64 -9.39
N MET A 354 -9.11 -17.92 -10.65
CA MET A 354 -9.55 -17.10 -11.78
C MET A 354 -11.08 -17.02 -11.85
N SER A 355 -11.77 -18.15 -11.72
CA SER A 355 -13.23 -18.18 -11.73
C SER A 355 -13.82 -17.39 -10.56
N LEU A 356 -13.28 -17.55 -9.36
CA LEU A 356 -13.77 -16.88 -8.15
C LEU A 356 -13.58 -15.36 -8.21
N LEU A 357 -12.44 -14.91 -8.75
CA LEU A 357 -12.09 -13.49 -8.86
C LEU A 357 -12.63 -12.83 -10.14
N GLY A 358 -13.42 -13.55 -10.94
CA GLY A 358 -14.06 -13.00 -12.14
C GLY A 358 -13.12 -12.79 -13.33
N TYR A 359 -12.11 -13.64 -13.52
CA TYR A 359 -11.25 -13.64 -14.70
C TYR A 359 -11.66 -14.75 -15.70
N LYS A 360 -11.99 -14.36 -16.92
CA LYS A 360 -12.30 -15.28 -18.02
C LYS A 360 -11.03 -15.92 -18.60
N MET A 361 -11.11 -17.21 -18.89
CA MET A 361 -10.04 -17.96 -19.58
C MET A 361 -10.04 -17.64 -21.07
N VAL A 362 -8.88 -17.80 -21.70
CA VAL A 362 -8.72 -17.83 -23.16
C VAL A 362 -8.41 -19.25 -23.62
N HIS A 363 -8.94 -19.63 -24.77
CA HIS A 363 -8.92 -21.00 -25.30
C HIS A 363 -8.09 -21.15 -26.59
N SER A 364 -7.55 -20.04 -27.11
CA SER A 364 -6.61 -20.06 -28.24
C SER A 364 -5.62 -18.89 -28.18
N GLU A 365 -4.49 -19.02 -28.89
CA GLU A 365 -3.54 -17.92 -29.06
C GLU A 365 -4.19 -16.70 -29.75
N LYS A 366 -5.09 -16.94 -30.72
CA LYS A 366 -5.83 -15.89 -31.42
C LYS A 366 -6.69 -15.09 -30.43
N GLU A 367 -7.44 -15.77 -29.57
CA GLU A 367 -8.25 -15.14 -28.53
C GLU A 367 -7.40 -14.43 -27.48
N GLN A 368 -6.29 -15.04 -27.05
CA GLN A 368 -5.34 -14.43 -26.13
C GLN A 368 -4.90 -13.05 -26.62
N LYS A 369 -4.55 -12.91 -27.91
CA LYS A 369 -4.00 -11.68 -28.48
C LYS A 369 -5.03 -10.60 -28.80
N ARG A 370 -6.34 -10.88 -28.68
CA ARG A 370 -7.42 -9.91 -28.94
C ARG A 370 -7.59 -8.92 -27.79
N LEU A 371 -7.03 -7.71 -27.89
CA LEU A 371 -7.16 -6.70 -26.82
C LEU A 371 -8.56 -6.08 -26.74
N ASP A 372 -9.41 -6.31 -27.74
CA ASP A 372 -10.78 -5.80 -27.87
C ASP A 372 -11.82 -6.64 -27.10
N ILE A 373 -11.45 -7.82 -26.59
CA ILE A 373 -12.35 -8.64 -25.77
C ILE A 373 -12.10 -8.40 -24.28
N ASP A 374 -13.20 -8.22 -23.54
CA ASP A 374 -13.17 -8.12 -22.09
C ASP A 374 -13.06 -9.50 -21.44
N LEU A 375 -11.97 -9.70 -20.70
CA LEU A 375 -11.69 -10.92 -19.96
C LEU A 375 -12.07 -10.81 -18.48
N LEU A 376 -12.79 -9.77 -18.09
CA LEU A 376 -13.37 -9.61 -16.76
C LEU A 376 -14.84 -10.03 -16.81
N VAL A 377 -15.29 -10.67 -15.73
CA VAL A 377 -16.72 -10.74 -15.40
C VAL A 377 -17.05 -9.41 -14.70
N PRO A 378 -18.11 -8.69 -15.12
CA PRO A 378 -18.58 -7.51 -14.40
C PRO A 378 -18.81 -7.87 -12.93
N GLN A 379 -18.25 -7.09 -12.01
CA GLN A 379 -18.66 -7.20 -10.62
C GLN A 379 -20.04 -6.56 -10.53
N GLU A 380 -21.07 -7.36 -10.20
CA GLU A 380 -22.26 -6.72 -9.63
C GLU A 380 -21.81 -6.05 -8.33
N PRO A 381 -22.14 -4.76 -8.12
CA PRO A 381 -21.82 -4.12 -6.85
C PRO A 381 -22.46 -4.97 -5.76
N TYR A 382 -21.64 -5.53 -4.87
CA TYR A 382 -22.11 -6.22 -3.67
C TYR A 382 -22.89 -5.20 -2.81
N GLN A 383 -24.18 -5.03 -3.09
CA GLN A 383 -25.10 -4.31 -2.23
C GLN A 383 -25.49 -5.25 -1.10
N PHE A 384 -24.69 -5.28 -0.04
CA PHE A 384 -25.16 -5.82 1.22
C PHE A 384 -26.17 -4.83 1.80
N SER A 385 -27.46 -5.02 1.47
CA SER A 385 -28.54 -4.33 2.18
C SER A 385 -28.79 -5.07 3.49
N TRP A 386 -28.50 -4.40 4.61
CA TRP A 386 -28.93 -4.88 5.91
C TRP A 386 -30.46 -4.77 5.95
N LEU A 387 -31.16 -5.90 5.90
CA LEU A 387 -32.55 -5.91 6.34
C LEU A 387 -32.55 -5.48 7.82
N PRO A 388 -33.33 -4.46 8.21
CA PRO A 388 -33.41 -4.05 9.61
C PRO A 388 -33.89 -5.24 10.44
N THR A 389 -33.16 -5.54 11.51
CA THR A 389 -33.57 -6.50 12.53
C THR A 389 -34.96 -6.10 13.00
N ARG A 390 -35.96 -6.98 12.81
CA ARG A 390 -37.27 -6.79 13.43
C ARG A 390 -37.06 -6.71 14.93
N THR A 391 -37.24 -5.53 15.50
CA THR A 391 -37.49 -5.35 16.92
C THR A 391 -38.76 -6.12 17.26
N GLU A 392 -38.61 -7.25 17.94
CA GLU A 392 -39.72 -7.90 18.62
C GLU A 392 -40.14 -7.01 19.78
N ASP A 393 -41.37 -6.49 19.68
CA ASP A 393 -42.09 -5.76 20.71
C ASP A 393 -42.37 -6.72 21.89
N PRO A 394 -41.92 -6.42 23.12
CA PRO A 394 -42.20 -7.25 24.29
C PRO A 394 -43.61 -6.94 24.80
N SER A 395 -44.62 -7.31 24.02
CA SER A 395 -46.03 -7.21 24.41
C SER A 395 -46.87 -8.33 23.79
N ASN A 396 -46.56 -9.59 24.13
CA ASN A 396 -47.55 -10.68 24.26
C ASN A 396 -46.89 -12.00 24.71
N GLN A 397 -46.83 -12.24 26.02
CA GLN A 397 -47.42 -13.41 26.68
C GLN A 397 -47.15 -13.39 28.18
#